data_AF-A0A1U9XHT7-F1
#
_entry.id   AF-A0A1U9XHT7-F1
#
_cell.length_a   1.000
_cell.length_b   1.000
_cell.length_c   1.000
_cell.angle_alpha   90.00
_cell.angle_beta   90.00
_cell.angle_gamma   90.00
#
_symmetry.space_group_name_H-M   'P 1'
#
loop_
_entity.id
_entity.type
_entity.pdbx_description
1 polymer ?
#
loop_
_entity_poly.entity_id
_entity_poly.type
_entity_poly.pdbx_seq_one_letter_code
_entity_poly.pdbx_strand_id
1 'polypeptide(L)'
;MQLAVISKRHWSELSPEEQVRFWQDYEAGIESSFLVLQENKGGTTKRRRGEHSTKPKCENPAWFRPDNYKALGGQLGHAYNRLVKKDPVTGQNTLRMHMSLHPFYVLKRQSVGRKYKFRPEKQRLLDAIWVVLVSFCDRGLHTVGMSVSRLAEEISPKDSKGDVIPETAVTVSRLSRLLAEQVSFGTLGTSEKTIWDRESRQRLPKYVWITETGWKMLELIW
;
A
#
# COMPACT_ATOMS: atom_id res chain seq x y z
N MET A 1 -22.39 40.96 34.58
CA MET A 1 -22.18 40.27 33.29
C MET A 1 -20.83 40.69 32.75
N GLN A 2 -19.78 39.90 32.98
CA GLN A 2 -18.49 40.07 32.31
C GLN A 2 -18.40 38.99 31.24
N LEU A 3 -18.25 39.44 29.99
CA LEU A 3 -18.09 38.59 28.83
C LEU A 3 -16.77 37.83 28.98
N ALA A 4 -16.83 36.51 29.06
CA ALA A 4 -15.66 35.65 28.99
C ALA A 4 -15.01 35.87 27.61
N VAL A 5 -13.87 36.58 27.61
CA VAL A 5 -13.01 36.68 26.46
C VAL A 5 -12.43 35.29 26.26
N ILE A 6 -13.00 34.52 25.34
CA ILE A 6 -12.44 33.24 24.90
C ILE A 6 -11.11 33.58 24.22
N SER A 7 -10.03 33.50 24.99
CA SER A 7 -8.67 33.69 24.51
C SER A 7 -8.37 32.58 23.50
N LYS A 8 -7.97 32.97 22.28
CA LYS A 8 -7.51 32.04 21.23
C LYS A 8 -6.08 31.50 21.47
N ARG A 9 -5.49 31.75 22.65
CA ARG A 9 -4.11 31.39 22.98
C ARG A 9 -4.05 30.09 23.78
N HIS A 10 -2.99 29.32 23.58
CA HIS A 10 -2.77 28.08 24.33
C HIS A 10 -2.47 28.42 25.80
N TRP A 11 -2.92 27.59 26.75
CA TRP A 11 -2.81 27.88 28.19
C TRP A 11 -1.37 28.17 28.63
N SER A 12 -0.37 27.54 28.00
CA SER A 12 1.05 27.75 28.29
C SER A 12 1.59 29.12 27.84
N GLU A 13 0.83 29.86 27.04
CA GLU A 13 1.17 31.20 26.56
C GLU A 13 0.51 32.31 27.38
N LEU A 14 -0.31 31.95 28.39
CA LEU A 14 -0.92 32.89 29.33
C LEU A 14 0.10 33.35 30.38
N SER A 15 -0.15 34.51 30.98
CA SER A 15 0.67 34.97 32.10
C SER A 15 0.53 34.02 33.31
N PRO A 16 1.52 33.96 34.23
CA PRO A 16 1.49 33.02 35.34
C PRO A 16 0.23 33.11 36.21
N GLU A 17 -0.28 34.33 36.43
CA GLU A 17 -1.50 34.58 37.21
C GLU A 17 -2.76 34.05 36.51
N GLU A 18 -2.82 34.17 35.18
CA GLU A 18 -3.93 33.65 34.36
C GLU A 18 -3.88 32.13 34.22
N GLN A 19 -2.68 31.53 34.22
CA GLN A 19 -2.53 30.06 34.24
C GLN A 19 -3.09 29.46 35.53
N VAL A 20 -2.80 30.07 36.69
CA VAL A 20 -3.33 29.59 37.99
C VAL A 20 -4.86 29.64 38.00
N ARG A 21 -5.45 30.71 37.45
CA ARG A 21 -6.89 30.87 37.38
C ARG A 21 -7.55 29.84 36.45
N PHE A 22 -6.92 29.57 35.29
CA PHE A 22 -7.35 28.52 34.37
C PHE A 22 -7.37 27.13 35.04
N TRP A 23 -6.34 26.79 35.82
CA TRP A 23 -6.29 25.51 36.55
C TRP A 23 -7.40 25.40 37.61
N GLN A 24 -7.71 26.49 38.32
CA GLN A 24 -8.81 26.53 39.28
C GLN A 24 -10.19 26.34 38.60
N ASP A 25 -10.38 26.94 37.43
CA ASP A 25 -11.63 26.81 36.66
C ASP A 25 -11.78 25.42 36.00
N TYR A 26 -10.67 24.76 35.65
CA TYR A 26 -10.63 23.36 35.18
C TYR A 26 -10.99 22.38 36.30
N GLU A 27 -10.41 22.55 37.50
CA GLU A 27 -10.72 21.72 38.67
C GLU A 27 -12.17 21.91 39.15
N ALA A 28 -12.72 23.12 39.00
CA ALA A 28 -14.13 23.42 39.27
C ALA A 28 -15.10 22.89 38.20
N GLY A 29 -14.59 22.28 37.11
CA GLY A 29 -15.39 21.68 36.04
C GLY A 29 -16.07 22.68 35.11
N ILE A 30 -15.65 23.95 35.13
CA ILE A 30 -16.22 25.03 34.32
C ILE A 30 -15.61 25.02 32.91
N GLU A 31 -14.32 24.69 32.78
CA GLU A 31 -13.63 24.50 31.51
C GLU A 31 -13.23 23.04 31.28
N SER A 32 -13.47 22.51 30.07
CA SER A 32 -13.35 21.07 29.76
C SER A 32 -12.20 20.71 28.82
N SER A 33 -11.40 21.66 28.34
CA SER A 33 -10.38 21.43 27.31
C SER A 33 -9.14 22.33 27.47
N PHE A 34 -7.96 21.71 27.63
CA PHE A 34 -6.64 22.35 27.55
C PHE A 34 -6.27 22.83 26.14
N LEU A 35 -7.02 22.40 25.13
CA LEU A 35 -6.75 22.74 23.75
C LEU A 35 -7.55 23.98 23.39
N VAL A 36 -6.87 24.98 22.84
CA VAL A 36 -7.49 25.99 21.97
C VAL A 36 -8.43 25.21 21.05
N LEU A 37 -9.72 25.57 21.01
CA LEU A 37 -10.56 25.19 19.88
C LEU A 37 -9.75 25.59 18.66
N GLN A 38 -9.10 24.62 18.00
CA GLN A 38 -8.45 24.91 16.75
C GLN A 38 -9.54 25.60 15.98
N GLU A 39 -9.32 26.88 15.61
CA GLU A 39 -10.14 27.49 14.59
C GLU A 39 -10.32 26.39 13.59
N ASN A 40 -11.56 26.04 13.30
CA ASN A 40 -11.84 25.15 12.22
C ASN A 40 -11.12 25.81 11.04
N LYS A 41 -9.88 25.36 10.80
CA LYS A 41 -9.34 25.11 9.51
C LYS A 41 -10.22 23.97 8.97
N GLY A 42 -11.52 24.24 8.85
CA GLY A 42 -12.15 24.35 7.55
C GLY A 42 -11.26 25.19 6.63
N GLY A 43 -10.03 24.71 6.38
CA GLY A 43 -9.71 24.34 5.05
C GLY A 43 -10.88 23.47 4.58
N THR A 44 -11.89 24.14 4.02
CA THR A 44 -12.22 23.86 2.64
C THR A 44 -10.93 23.46 1.99
N THR A 45 -10.69 22.15 1.93
CA THR A 45 -9.52 21.64 1.24
C THR A 45 -9.53 22.38 -0.08
N LYS A 46 -8.48 23.16 -0.40
CA LYS A 46 -8.40 23.86 -1.70
C LYS A 46 -8.51 22.89 -2.88
N ARG A 47 -8.52 21.58 -2.59
CA ARG A 47 -9.05 20.49 -3.41
C ARG A 47 -10.50 20.76 -3.83
N ARG A 48 -10.67 21.57 -4.87
CA ARG A 48 -11.83 21.50 -5.74
C ARG A 48 -11.90 20.09 -6.32
N ARG A 49 -13.00 19.38 -6.07
CA ARG A 49 -13.32 18.15 -6.80
C ARG A 49 -13.63 18.57 -8.25
N GLY A 50 -12.70 18.35 -9.17
CA GLY A 50 -12.93 18.63 -10.59
C GLY A 50 -11.69 18.66 -11.48
N GLU A 51 -10.54 19.15 -11.00
CA GLU A 51 -9.35 19.36 -11.86
C GLU A 51 -8.25 18.30 -11.72
N HIS A 52 -8.36 17.41 -10.74
CA HIS A 52 -7.38 16.34 -10.57
C HIS A 52 -7.73 15.18 -11.50
N SER A 53 -6.76 14.76 -12.33
CA SER A 53 -6.88 13.54 -13.12
C SER A 53 -7.21 12.37 -12.18
N THR A 54 -8.32 11.68 -12.45
CA THR A 54 -8.71 10.46 -11.74
C THR A 54 -7.98 9.23 -12.27
N LYS A 55 -7.24 9.39 -13.37
CA LYS A 55 -6.43 8.32 -13.96
C LYS A 55 -5.21 8.04 -13.08
N PRO A 56 -4.85 6.75 -12.89
CA PRO A 56 -3.63 6.42 -12.17
C PRO A 56 -2.40 6.91 -12.96
N LYS A 57 -1.38 7.41 -12.25
CA LYS A 57 -0.08 7.80 -12.83
C LYS A 57 0.51 6.74 -13.76
N CYS A 58 0.46 5.47 -13.33
CA CYS A 58 0.90 4.32 -14.11
C CYS A 58 -0.31 3.54 -14.64
N GLU A 59 -0.71 3.72 -15.89
CA GLU A 59 -1.88 3.00 -16.43
C GLU A 59 -1.58 1.52 -16.72
N ASN A 60 -0.36 1.22 -17.16
CA ASN A 60 0.09 -0.11 -17.60
C ASN A 60 1.34 -0.55 -16.83
N PRO A 61 1.22 -0.87 -15.53
CA PRO A 61 2.32 -1.48 -14.81
C PRO A 61 2.61 -2.86 -15.40
N ALA A 62 3.86 -3.10 -15.77
CA ALA A 62 4.35 -4.39 -16.24
C ALA A 62 5.75 -4.59 -15.69
N TRP A 63 6.00 -5.75 -15.11
CA TRP A 63 7.32 -6.10 -14.60
C TRP A 63 7.58 -7.57 -14.90
N PHE A 64 8.77 -7.84 -15.44
CA PHE A 64 9.29 -9.17 -15.67
C PHE A 64 10.69 -9.21 -15.06
N ARG A 65 11.08 -10.37 -14.52
CA ARG A 65 12.40 -10.54 -13.90
C ARG A 65 13.48 -10.26 -14.96
N PRO A 66 14.31 -9.22 -14.78
CA PRO A 66 15.41 -8.95 -15.71
C PRO A 66 16.50 -10.01 -15.60
N ASP A 67 17.29 -10.17 -16.67
CA ASP A 67 18.32 -11.23 -16.78
C ASP A 67 19.49 -11.07 -15.79
N ASN A 68 19.63 -9.88 -15.17
CA ASN A 68 20.65 -9.64 -14.14
C ASN A 68 20.33 -10.34 -12.80
N TYR A 69 19.10 -10.80 -12.58
CA TYR A 69 18.73 -11.54 -11.39
C TYR A 69 19.04 -13.03 -11.55
N LYS A 70 19.46 -13.67 -10.45
CA LYS A 70 19.66 -15.13 -10.41
C LYS A 70 18.40 -15.87 -10.89
N ALA A 71 18.58 -16.92 -11.69
CA ALA A 71 17.48 -17.76 -12.15
C ALA A 71 16.70 -18.37 -10.97
N LEU A 72 15.37 -18.39 -11.09
CA LEU A 72 14.49 -19.03 -10.11
C LEU A 72 14.51 -20.54 -10.31
N GLY A 73 14.96 -21.28 -9.30
CA GLY A 73 14.99 -22.74 -9.32
C GLY A 73 13.83 -23.37 -8.53
N GLY A 74 13.53 -24.64 -8.82
CA GLY A 74 12.54 -25.43 -8.10
C GLY A 74 11.11 -24.92 -8.27
N GLN A 75 10.31 -24.97 -7.20
CA GLN A 75 8.90 -24.60 -7.23
C GLN A 75 8.67 -23.12 -7.57
N LEU A 76 9.55 -22.20 -7.14
CA LEU A 76 9.47 -20.79 -7.50
C LEU A 76 9.65 -20.56 -9.01
N GLY A 77 10.58 -21.30 -9.63
CA GLY A 77 10.77 -21.28 -11.09
C GLY A 77 9.54 -21.82 -11.83
N HIS A 78 8.93 -22.89 -11.31
CA HIS A 78 7.69 -23.44 -11.85
C HIS A 78 6.53 -22.43 -11.78
N ALA A 79 6.30 -21.81 -10.62
CA ALA A 79 5.31 -20.74 -10.46
C ALA A 79 5.57 -19.57 -11.41
N TYR A 80 6.82 -19.14 -11.55
CA TYR A 80 7.18 -18.05 -12.44
C TYR A 80 6.88 -18.37 -13.91
N ASN A 81 7.25 -19.57 -14.38
CA ASN A 81 6.99 -20.03 -15.76
C ASN A 81 5.50 -20.27 -16.07
N ARG A 82 4.67 -20.39 -15.02
CA ARG A 82 3.21 -20.42 -15.13
C ARG A 82 2.63 -19.03 -15.36
N LEU A 83 3.20 -18.01 -14.70
CA LEU A 83 2.79 -16.62 -14.83
C LEU A 83 3.32 -15.98 -16.11
N VAL A 84 4.57 -16.28 -16.49
CA VAL A 84 5.29 -15.62 -17.58
C VAL A 84 5.72 -16.65 -18.63
N LYS A 85 5.53 -16.30 -19.90
CA LYS A 85 6.06 -17.03 -21.05
C LYS A 85 7.07 -16.15 -21.78
N LYS A 86 8.27 -16.69 -22.02
CA LYS A 86 9.24 -16.10 -22.93
C LYS A 86 8.96 -16.59 -24.34
N ASP A 87 8.81 -15.66 -25.28
CA ASP A 87 8.67 -16.01 -26.69
C ASP A 87 10.02 -16.49 -27.23
N PRO A 88 10.11 -17.72 -27.79
CA PRO A 88 11.37 -18.27 -28.28
C PRO A 88 11.98 -17.48 -29.45
N VAL A 89 11.16 -16.78 -30.24
CA VAL A 89 11.64 -16.06 -31.43
C VAL A 89 12.13 -14.66 -31.06
N THR A 90 11.32 -13.90 -30.33
CA THR A 90 11.62 -12.49 -30.00
C THR A 90 12.38 -12.33 -28.68
N GLY A 91 12.43 -13.37 -27.84
CA GLY A 91 12.99 -13.29 -26.50
C GLY A 91 12.17 -12.44 -25.53
N GLN A 92 11.03 -11.89 -25.95
CA GLN A 92 10.20 -11.01 -25.12
C GLN A 92 9.39 -11.82 -24.10
N ASN A 93 9.29 -11.28 -22.89
CA ASN A 93 8.46 -11.85 -21.83
C ASN A 93 7.03 -11.34 -21.96
N THR A 94 6.07 -12.28 -21.94
CA THR A 94 4.63 -11.99 -21.95
C THR A 94 3.96 -12.70 -20.78
N LEU A 95 2.83 -12.17 -20.32
CA LEU A 95 2.03 -12.85 -19.31
C LEU A 95 1.35 -14.06 -19.95
N ARG A 96 1.60 -15.24 -19.37
CA ARG A 96 0.91 -16.49 -19.73
C ARG A 96 -0.42 -16.60 -19.02
N MET A 97 -0.47 -16.16 -17.77
CA MET A 97 -1.66 -16.19 -16.92
C MET A 97 -1.96 -14.80 -16.37
N HIS A 98 -3.20 -14.36 -16.56
CA HIS A 98 -3.74 -13.16 -15.92
C HIS A 98 -4.35 -13.53 -14.58
N MET A 99 -3.59 -13.34 -13.50
CA MET A 99 -4.03 -13.69 -12.15
C MET A 99 -5.30 -12.94 -11.76
N SER A 100 -5.48 -11.72 -12.25
CA SER A 100 -6.67 -10.91 -12.04
C SER A 100 -7.97 -11.48 -12.63
N LEU A 101 -7.86 -12.43 -13.56
CA LEU A 101 -8.97 -13.15 -14.17
C LEU A 101 -9.15 -14.56 -13.60
N HIS A 102 -8.36 -14.95 -12.60
CA HIS A 102 -8.42 -16.29 -12.04
C HIS A 102 -9.82 -16.60 -11.46
N PRO A 103 -10.40 -17.80 -11.72
CA PRO A 103 -11.75 -18.16 -11.26
C PRO A 103 -11.97 -17.97 -9.75
N PHE A 104 -10.92 -18.15 -8.95
CA PHE A 104 -10.93 -17.88 -7.51
C PHE A 104 -11.48 -16.49 -7.14
N TYR A 105 -11.04 -15.42 -7.83
CA TYR A 105 -11.51 -14.06 -7.53
C TYR A 105 -12.97 -13.85 -7.91
N VAL A 106 -13.47 -14.59 -8.90
CA VAL A 106 -14.87 -14.56 -9.31
C VAL A 106 -15.74 -15.24 -8.25
N LEU A 107 -15.32 -16.42 -7.78
CA LEU A 107 -16.04 -17.21 -6.77
C LEU A 107 -16.06 -16.51 -5.41
N LYS A 108 -14.91 -16.04 -4.92
CA LYS A 108 -14.81 -15.36 -3.61
C LYS A 108 -15.27 -13.90 -3.61
N ARG A 109 -15.66 -13.34 -4.76
CA ARG A 109 -16.01 -11.92 -4.89
C ARG A 109 -17.08 -11.47 -3.90
N GLN A 110 -18.14 -12.28 -3.74
CA GLN A 110 -19.25 -11.98 -2.84
C GLN A 110 -18.83 -12.05 -1.37
N SER A 111 -17.99 -13.04 -1.01
CA SER A 111 -17.49 -13.21 0.37
C SER A 111 -16.63 -12.02 0.83
N VAL A 112 -15.95 -11.33 -0.09
CA VAL A 112 -15.11 -10.15 0.19
C VAL A 112 -15.92 -8.84 0.08
N GLY A 113 -17.24 -8.92 -0.10
CA GLY A 113 -18.11 -7.74 -0.19
C GLY A 113 -17.96 -6.94 -1.49
N ARG A 114 -17.38 -7.53 -2.55
CA ARG A 114 -17.26 -6.88 -3.85
C ARG A 114 -18.47 -7.16 -4.73
N LYS A 115 -19.08 -6.10 -5.25
CA LYS A 115 -20.17 -6.19 -6.25
C LYS A 115 -19.64 -6.43 -7.68
N TYR A 116 -18.57 -5.74 -8.05
CA TYR A 116 -18.05 -5.72 -9.43
C TYR A 116 -16.68 -6.39 -9.55
N LYS A 117 -16.37 -6.85 -10.78
CA LYS A 117 -15.04 -7.31 -11.18
C LYS A 117 -13.99 -6.21 -10.98
N PHE A 118 -12.71 -6.59 -10.96
CA PHE A 118 -11.64 -5.61 -10.90
C PHE A 118 -11.68 -4.69 -12.13
N ARG A 119 -11.45 -3.40 -11.92
CA ARG A 119 -11.29 -2.45 -13.02
C ARG A 119 -10.03 -2.76 -13.82
N PRO A 120 -9.95 -2.44 -15.12
CA PRO A 120 -8.78 -2.76 -15.95
C PRO A 120 -7.46 -2.27 -15.36
N GLU A 121 -7.40 -1.08 -14.78
CA GLU A 121 -6.14 -0.57 -14.21
C GLU A 121 -5.72 -1.33 -12.95
N LYS A 122 -6.68 -1.88 -12.21
CA LYS A 122 -6.42 -2.73 -11.05
C LYS A 122 -6.02 -4.14 -11.49
N GLN A 123 -6.62 -4.67 -12.56
CA GLN A 123 -6.27 -5.97 -13.13
C GLN A 123 -4.81 -6.00 -13.57
N ARG A 124 -4.37 -5.00 -14.34
CA ARG A 124 -2.97 -4.90 -14.79
C ARG A 124 -1.99 -4.82 -13.62
N LEU A 125 -2.31 -4.02 -12.60
CA LEU A 125 -1.47 -3.93 -11.40
C LEU A 125 -1.44 -5.26 -10.63
N LEU A 126 -2.58 -5.95 -10.53
CA LEU A 126 -2.67 -7.27 -9.90
C LEU A 126 -1.84 -8.30 -10.66
N ASP A 127 -1.90 -8.32 -11.98
CA ASP A 127 -1.09 -9.24 -12.79
C ASP A 127 0.41 -8.96 -12.62
N ALA A 128 0.83 -7.69 -12.63
CA ALA A 128 2.23 -7.30 -12.44
C ALA A 128 2.76 -7.63 -11.03
N ILE A 129 1.99 -7.37 -9.97
CA ILE A 129 2.45 -7.64 -8.59
C ILE A 129 2.66 -9.13 -8.35
N TRP A 130 1.86 -10.03 -8.94
CA TRP A 130 2.06 -11.46 -8.77
C TRP A 130 3.40 -11.94 -9.33
N VAL A 131 3.83 -11.39 -10.47
CA VAL A 131 5.15 -11.71 -11.06
C VAL A 131 6.28 -11.25 -10.13
N VAL A 132 6.16 -10.05 -9.54
CA VAL A 132 7.12 -9.50 -8.58
C VAL A 132 7.15 -10.33 -7.29
N LEU A 133 5.98 -10.64 -6.72
CA LEU A 133 5.90 -11.39 -5.47
C LEU A 133 6.54 -12.77 -5.60
N VAL A 134 6.25 -13.52 -6.67
CA VAL A 134 6.89 -14.83 -6.91
C VAL A 134 8.40 -14.67 -7.14
N SER A 135 8.83 -13.59 -7.77
CA SER A 135 10.24 -13.34 -8.06
C SER A 135 11.08 -13.03 -6.83
N PHE A 136 10.52 -12.28 -5.88
CA PHE A 136 11.22 -11.88 -4.66
C PHE A 136 10.81 -12.70 -3.43
N CYS A 137 10.07 -13.79 -3.64
CA CYS A 137 9.69 -14.70 -2.58
C CYS A 137 10.92 -15.49 -2.10
N ASP A 138 11.12 -15.52 -0.78
CA ASP A 138 12.11 -16.40 -0.17
C ASP A 138 11.65 -17.87 -0.26
N ARG A 139 12.58 -18.76 -0.65
CA ARG A 139 12.27 -20.19 -0.90
C ARG A 139 11.90 -20.96 0.37
N GLY A 140 12.39 -20.54 1.55
CA GLY A 140 12.13 -21.20 2.82
C GLY A 140 10.96 -20.58 3.60
N LEU A 141 10.78 -19.26 3.52
CA LEU A 141 9.78 -18.54 4.34
C LEU A 141 8.51 -18.14 3.58
N HIS A 142 8.46 -18.36 2.26
CA HIS A 142 7.39 -17.91 1.36
C HIS A 142 7.02 -16.41 1.49
N THR A 143 7.93 -15.64 2.08
CA THR A 143 7.75 -14.24 2.43
C THR A 143 8.54 -13.40 1.46
N VAL A 144 7.96 -12.27 1.05
CA VAL A 144 8.64 -11.26 0.26
C VAL A 144 9.30 -10.30 1.22
N GLY A 145 10.64 -10.35 1.30
CA GLY A 145 11.46 -9.54 2.19
C GLY A 145 11.55 -8.06 1.82
N MET A 146 10.59 -7.52 1.08
CA MET A 146 10.59 -6.15 0.56
C MET A 146 9.46 -5.33 1.18
N SER A 147 9.77 -4.06 1.45
CA SER A 147 8.75 -3.09 1.85
C SER A 147 7.80 -2.77 0.70
N VAL A 148 6.58 -2.33 1.03
CA VAL A 148 5.60 -1.88 0.01
C VAL A 148 6.15 -0.73 -0.83
N SER A 149 6.96 0.15 -0.26
CA SER A 149 7.62 1.24 -1.00
C SER A 149 8.60 0.68 -2.04
N ARG A 150 9.44 -0.28 -1.65
CA ARG A 150 10.41 -0.90 -2.55
C ARG A 150 9.73 -1.73 -3.64
N LEU A 151 8.61 -2.39 -3.32
CA LEU A 151 7.78 -3.08 -4.32
C LEU A 151 7.17 -2.10 -5.33
N ALA A 152 6.73 -0.93 -4.86
CA ALA A 152 6.19 0.11 -5.74
C ALA A 152 7.27 0.67 -6.67
N GLU A 153 8.49 0.90 -6.15
CA GLU A 153 9.66 1.30 -6.95
C GLU A 153 10.01 0.25 -8.01
N GLU A 154 10.00 -1.04 -7.65
CA GLU A 154 10.32 -2.10 -8.61
C GLU A 154 9.31 -2.20 -9.76
N ILE A 155 8.01 -2.09 -9.48
CA ILE A 155 6.97 -2.15 -10.53
C ILE A 155 6.94 -0.87 -11.37
N SER A 156 7.49 0.22 -10.86
CA SER A 156 7.45 1.50 -11.56
C SER A 156 8.35 1.50 -12.79
N PRO A 157 7.95 2.17 -13.88
CA PRO A 157 8.82 2.40 -15.02
C PRO A 157 10.10 3.11 -14.59
N LYS A 158 11.23 2.57 -15.04
CA LYS A 158 12.57 3.11 -14.79
C LYS A 158 13.10 3.79 -16.06
N ASP A 159 13.88 4.84 -15.90
CA ASP A 159 14.57 5.51 -16.98
C ASP A 159 15.82 4.72 -17.44
N SER A 160 16.59 5.30 -18.37
CA SER A 160 17.83 4.67 -18.87
C SER A 160 18.94 4.54 -17.82
N LYS A 161 18.84 5.26 -16.70
CA LYS A 161 19.79 5.20 -15.58
C LYS A 161 19.33 4.22 -14.50
N GLY A 162 18.11 3.69 -14.60
CA GLY A 162 17.51 2.78 -13.62
C GLY A 162 16.71 3.50 -12.53
N ASP A 163 16.54 4.82 -12.63
CA ASP A 163 15.78 5.64 -11.68
C ASP A 163 14.29 5.64 -12.02
N VAL A 164 13.44 5.67 -10.99
CA VAL A 164 11.97 5.63 -11.17
C VAL A 164 11.48 6.95 -11.74
N ILE A 165 10.72 6.89 -12.84
CA ILE A 165 10.12 8.08 -13.48
C ILE A 165 8.93 8.58 -12.61
N PRO A 166 9.02 9.75 -11.96
CA PRO A 166 8.03 10.17 -10.93
C PRO A 166 6.61 10.39 -11.45
N GLU A 167 6.49 10.72 -12.74
CA GLU A 167 5.22 10.98 -13.42
C GLU A 167 4.43 9.69 -13.70
N THR A 168 5.13 8.60 -14.00
CA THR A 168 4.57 7.29 -14.33
C THR A 168 4.75 6.26 -13.23
N ALA A 169 5.24 6.67 -12.06
CA ALA A 169 5.46 5.80 -10.91
C ALA A 169 4.16 5.19 -10.37
N VAL A 170 4.24 3.91 -9.99
CA VAL A 170 3.19 3.27 -9.19
C VAL A 170 3.24 3.85 -7.78
N THR A 171 2.13 4.44 -7.34
CA THR A 171 2.07 5.04 -6.01
C THR A 171 1.98 3.98 -4.92
N VAL A 172 2.73 4.18 -3.83
CA VAL A 172 2.70 3.30 -2.64
C VAL A 172 1.28 3.10 -2.11
N SER A 173 0.46 4.16 -2.12
CA SER A 173 -0.94 4.07 -1.65
C SER A 173 -1.82 3.20 -2.56
N ARG A 174 -1.57 3.17 -3.87
CA ARG A 174 -2.31 2.30 -4.80
C ARG A 174 -1.93 0.85 -4.57
N LEU A 175 -0.63 0.57 -4.45
CA LEU A 175 -0.15 -0.78 -4.16
C LEU A 175 -0.63 -1.28 -2.79
N SER A 176 -0.53 -0.46 -1.75
CA SER A 176 -1.00 -0.80 -0.40
C SER A 176 -2.49 -1.17 -0.36
N ARG A 177 -3.35 -0.42 -1.06
CA ARG A 177 -4.79 -0.75 -1.15
C ARG A 177 -5.03 -2.06 -1.90
N LEU A 178 -4.24 -2.34 -2.94
CA LEU A 178 -4.33 -3.61 -3.68
C LEU A 178 -3.93 -4.79 -2.79
N LEU A 179 -2.81 -4.66 -2.06
CA LEU A 179 -2.33 -5.71 -1.14
C LEU A 179 -3.33 -5.98 -0.02
N ALA A 180 -3.90 -4.93 0.59
CA ALA A 180 -4.94 -5.08 1.61
C ALA A 180 -6.16 -5.84 1.07
N GLU A 181 -6.56 -5.58 -0.16
CA GLU A 181 -7.64 -6.31 -0.82
C GLU A 181 -7.28 -7.78 -1.07
N GLN A 182 -6.03 -8.08 -1.47
CA GLN A 182 -5.56 -9.47 -1.59
C GLN A 182 -5.55 -10.21 -0.26
N VAL A 183 -5.23 -9.51 0.84
CA VAL A 183 -5.36 -10.05 2.19
C VAL A 183 -6.81 -10.39 2.52
N SER A 184 -7.76 -9.54 2.14
CA SER A 184 -9.19 -9.85 2.31
C SER A 184 -9.64 -11.06 1.47
N PHE A 185 -9.03 -11.28 0.29
CA PHE A 185 -9.24 -12.50 -0.50
C PHE A 185 -8.56 -13.74 0.10
N GLY A 186 -7.66 -13.56 1.06
CA GLY A 186 -6.86 -14.61 1.69
C GLY A 186 -5.75 -15.14 0.80
N THR A 187 -5.40 -14.46 -0.30
CA THR A 187 -4.34 -14.89 -1.24
C THR A 187 -2.96 -14.42 -0.80
N LEU A 188 -2.91 -13.30 -0.08
CA LEU A 188 -1.71 -12.76 0.54
C LEU A 188 -1.92 -12.61 2.05
N GLY A 189 -0.84 -12.69 2.80
CA GLY A 189 -0.79 -12.28 4.21
C GLY A 189 0.10 -11.06 4.37
N THR A 190 -0.15 -10.26 5.41
CA THR A 190 0.67 -9.11 5.77
C THR A 190 1.01 -9.14 7.25
N SER A 191 2.21 -8.72 7.61
CA SER A 191 2.58 -8.58 9.02
C SER A 191 1.68 -7.54 9.70
N GLU A 192 1.02 -7.91 10.79
CA GLU A 192 -0.10 -7.17 11.40
C GLU A 192 0.26 -5.74 11.86
N LYS A 193 1.52 -5.49 12.22
CA LYS A 193 1.95 -4.20 12.78
C LYS A 193 3.19 -3.67 12.05
N THR A 194 3.13 -2.41 11.60
CA THR A 194 4.35 -1.62 11.41
C THR A 194 4.92 -1.35 12.78
N ILE A 195 5.93 -2.11 13.16
CA ILE A 195 6.63 -1.94 14.41
C ILE A 195 7.40 -0.61 14.33
N TRP A 196 7.17 0.29 15.28
CA TRP A 196 8.01 1.47 15.43
C TRP A 196 9.31 1.02 16.10
N ASP A 197 10.40 1.02 15.36
CA ASP A 197 11.69 0.75 15.92
C ASP A 197 12.21 2.03 16.60
N ARG A 198 12.40 1.95 17.92
CA ARG A 198 12.89 3.07 18.74
C ARG A 198 14.38 3.34 18.50
N GLU A 199 15.14 2.32 18.10
CA GLU A 199 16.59 2.40 17.90
C GLU A 199 16.92 3.06 16.56
N SER A 200 16.31 2.61 15.46
CA SER A 200 16.46 3.26 14.15
C SER A 200 15.57 4.49 13.94
N ARG A 201 14.62 4.76 14.85
CA ARG A 201 13.56 5.79 14.73
C ARG A 201 12.76 5.67 13.42
N GLN A 202 12.60 4.46 12.90
CA GLN A 202 11.90 4.17 11.65
C GLN A 202 10.77 3.16 11.89
N ARG A 203 9.74 3.21 11.03
CA ARG A 203 8.73 2.15 10.98
C ARG A 203 9.31 0.96 10.22
N LEU A 204 9.38 -0.20 10.85
CA LEU A 204 9.76 -1.43 10.18
C LEU A 204 8.76 -1.75 9.05
N PRO A 205 9.26 -2.21 7.90
CA PRO A 205 8.43 -2.40 6.72
C PRO A 205 7.40 -3.51 6.96
N LYS A 206 6.19 -3.31 6.42
CA LYS A 206 5.20 -4.38 6.34
C LYS A 206 5.68 -5.41 5.33
N TYR A 207 5.95 -6.62 5.79
CA TYR A 207 6.24 -7.75 4.90
C TYR A 207 4.93 -8.36 4.39
N VAL A 208 4.99 -8.89 3.17
CA VAL A 208 3.89 -9.58 2.50
C VAL A 208 4.34 -10.99 2.20
N TRP A 209 3.51 -11.99 2.42
CA TRP A 209 3.77 -13.37 2.02
C TRP A 209 2.61 -13.92 1.20
N ILE A 210 2.92 -14.92 0.37
CA ILE A 210 1.90 -15.65 -0.39
C ILE A 210 1.34 -16.73 0.52
N THR A 211 0.02 -16.77 0.71
CA THR A 211 -0.62 -17.81 1.53
C THR A 211 -0.70 -19.13 0.76
N GLU A 212 -1.03 -20.21 1.46
CA GLU A 212 -1.31 -21.50 0.82
C GLU A 212 -2.38 -21.38 -0.27
N THR A 213 -3.41 -20.55 -0.06
CA THR A 213 -4.43 -20.29 -1.08
C THR A 213 -3.85 -19.60 -2.31
N GLY A 214 -2.94 -18.64 -2.11
CA GLY A 214 -2.21 -17.99 -3.21
C GLY A 214 -1.34 -18.96 -4.01
N TRP A 215 -0.69 -19.91 -3.34
CA TRP A 215 0.10 -20.95 -4.00
C TRP A 215 -0.77 -21.96 -4.76
N LYS A 216 -1.93 -22.35 -4.20
CA LYS A 216 -2.90 -23.20 -4.90
C LYS A 216 -3.42 -22.58 -6.20
N MET A 217 -3.55 -21.25 -6.26
CA MET A 217 -3.91 -20.55 -7.51
C MET A 217 -2.82 -20.65 -8.58
N LEU A 218 -1.57 -20.88 -8.18
CA LEU A 218 -0.45 -21.18 -9.08
C LEU A 218 -0.32 -22.69 -9.36
N GLU A 219 -1.32 -23.49 -8.94
CA GLU A 219 -1.31 -24.97 -8.91
C GLU A 219 -0.04 -25.56 -8.29
N LEU A 220 0.52 -24.86 -7.31
CA LEU A 220 1.53 -25.42 -6.44
C LEU A 220 0.85 -25.96 -5.19
N ILE A 221 1.13 -27.23 -4.90
CA ILE A 221 0.78 -27.87 -3.65
C ILE A 221 2.07 -27.90 -2.82
N TRP A 222 2.01 -27.28 -1.64
CA TRP A 222 3.04 -27.37 -0.61
C TRP A 222 2.55 -28.32 0.48
#